data_AF-A0A537RU18-F1
#
_entry.id   AF-A0A537RU18-F1
#
_cell.length_a   1.000
_cell.length_b   1.000
_cell.length_c   1.000
_cell.angle_alpha   90.00
_cell.angle_beta   90.00
_cell.angle_gamma   90.00
#
_symmetry.space_group_name_H-M   'P 1'
#
loop_
_entity.id
_entity.type
_entity.pdbx_description
1 polymer ?
#
loop_
_entity_poly.entity_id
_entity_poly.type
_entity_poly.pdbx_seq_one_letter_code
_entity_poly.pdbx_strand_id
1 'polypeptide(L)'
;EGAEDLRPLPLRERRRRLEASHGMPRPNLDLSPMIRFADWEELKQLRAGARERGIEGIMLKLADSPYLAGRPKGPWFKWKRGALTIDTVLMYAQRGNGKRSSFYSDYTFGAWAGDKLVPVGKAYSGFTDEELRRLDKWVRDNTVNRYGPVREVAPGLVLEIAFDSVHRSSRHKSGVAMRFPRVHRIRWDKPYREADTLATLKEMMT
;
A
#
# COMPACT_ATOMS: atom_id res chain seq x y z
N GLU A 1 28.86 -23.00 -15.81
CA GLU A 1 29.71 -22.60 -14.67
C GLU A 1 28.84 -22.60 -13.41
N GLY A 2 29.14 -23.44 -12.41
CA GLY A 2 28.29 -23.57 -11.22
C GLY A 2 29.04 -23.89 -9.92
N ALA A 3 30.38 -23.84 -9.94
CA ALA A 3 31.21 -24.17 -8.79
C ALA A 3 31.64 -22.94 -7.95
N GLU A 4 31.63 -21.74 -8.56
CA GLU A 4 32.04 -20.51 -7.87
C GLU A 4 30.85 -19.86 -7.16
N ASP A 5 31.01 -19.58 -5.87
CA ASP A 5 30.06 -18.74 -5.13
C ASP A 5 30.25 -17.28 -5.52
N LEU A 6 29.28 -16.74 -6.27
CA LEU A 6 29.32 -15.34 -6.72
C LEU A 6 28.86 -14.36 -5.64
N ARG A 7 28.26 -14.80 -4.52
CA ARG A 7 27.70 -13.90 -3.49
C ARG A 7 28.72 -12.91 -2.92
N PRO A 8 29.99 -13.27 -2.67
CA PRO A 8 30.99 -12.32 -2.18
C PRO A 8 31.34 -11.21 -3.18
N LEU A 9 31.06 -11.40 -4.48
CA LEU A 9 31.41 -10.43 -5.51
C LEU A 9 30.50 -9.18 -5.45
N PRO A 10 31.04 -7.99 -5.81
CA PRO A 10 30.26 -6.77 -6.00
C PRO A 10 29.05 -6.98 -6.93
N LEU A 11 27.93 -6.31 -6.64
CA LEU A 11 26.73 -6.35 -7.49
C LEU A 11 27.05 -6.05 -8.95
N ARG A 12 27.93 -5.08 -9.24
CA ARG A 12 28.33 -4.76 -10.62
C ARG A 12 28.92 -5.94 -11.38
N GLU A 13 29.75 -6.74 -10.71
CA GLU A 13 30.38 -7.91 -11.32
C GLU A 13 29.37 -9.05 -11.48
N ARG A 14 28.54 -9.28 -10.46
CA ARG A 14 27.44 -10.27 -10.55
C ARG A 14 26.46 -9.92 -11.66
N ARG A 15 26.17 -8.63 -11.86
CA ARG A 15 25.29 -8.15 -12.93
C ARG A 15 25.90 -8.38 -14.30
N ARG A 16 27.18 -8.05 -14.50
CA ARG A 16 27.92 -8.30 -15.75
C ARG A 16 27.87 -9.79 -16.13
N ARG A 17 28.12 -10.68 -15.17
CA ARG A 17 28.06 -12.14 -15.40
C ARG A 17 26.63 -12.62 -15.69
N LEU A 18 25.62 -12.03 -15.04
CA LEU A 18 24.20 -12.32 -15.31
C LEU A 18 23.78 -11.89 -16.73
N GLU A 19 24.22 -10.71 -17.18
CA GLU A 19 23.95 -10.23 -18.55
C GLU A 19 24.63 -11.11 -19.59
N ALA A 20 25.88 -11.51 -19.35
CA ALA A 20 26.60 -12.43 -20.23
C ALA A 20 25.95 -13.82 -20.31
N SER A 21 25.41 -14.33 -19.19
CA SER A 21 24.79 -15.66 -19.14
C SER A 21 23.34 -15.71 -19.65
N HIS A 22 22.62 -14.59 -19.61
CA HIS A 22 21.25 -14.51 -20.10
C HIS A 22 21.17 -14.74 -21.61
N GLY A 23 22.13 -14.22 -22.38
CA GLY A 23 22.16 -14.33 -23.84
C GLY A 23 20.99 -13.59 -24.50
N MET A 24 20.33 -14.22 -25.47
CA MET A 24 19.20 -13.63 -26.21
C MET A 24 17.91 -13.60 -25.37
N PRO A 25 17.06 -12.56 -25.49
CA PRO A 25 15.78 -12.46 -24.79
C PRO A 25 14.90 -13.69 -25.03
N ARG A 26 14.24 -14.16 -23.97
CA ARG A 26 13.28 -15.27 -24.04
C ARG A 26 11.88 -14.76 -23.68
N PRO A 27 10.80 -15.29 -24.28
CA PRO A 27 9.44 -14.74 -24.10
C PRO A 27 8.98 -14.59 -22.64
N ASN A 28 9.48 -15.42 -21.73
CA ASN A 28 9.05 -15.47 -20.33
C ASN A 28 10.19 -15.24 -19.32
N LEU A 29 11.35 -14.78 -19.79
CA LEU A 29 12.51 -14.51 -18.93
C LEU A 29 13.23 -13.29 -19.45
N ASP A 30 13.27 -12.26 -18.62
CA ASP A 30 13.96 -11.01 -18.90
C ASP A 30 14.77 -10.54 -17.68
N LEU A 31 15.76 -9.71 -17.92
CA LEU A 31 16.56 -9.07 -16.89
C LEU A 31 15.90 -7.77 -16.45
N SER A 32 15.88 -7.52 -15.13
CA SER A 32 15.48 -6.19 -14.66
C SER A 32 16.38 -5.12 -15.29
N PRO A 33 15.84 -4.06 -15.92
CA PRO A 33 16.65 -3.06 -16.60
C PRO A 33 17.50 -2.26 -15.61
N MET A 34 18.73 -1.95 -16.01
CA MET A 34 19.60 -1.01 -15.29
C MET A 34 19.17 0.41 -15.68
N ILE A 35 18.76 1.20 -14.68
CA ILE A 35 18.29 2.57 -14.88
C ILE A 35 19.51 3.48 -14.89
N ARG A 36 19.76 4.16 -16.02
CA ARG A 36 20.75 5.23 -16.14
C ARG A 36 20.08 6.55 -15.75
N PHE A 37 20.79 7.39 -15.02
CA PHE A 37 20.37 8.71 -14.59
C PHE A 37 21.63 9.54 -14.30
N ALA A 38 21.58 10.85 -14.54
CA ALA A 38 22.65 11.80 -14.30
C ALA A 38 22.64 12.31 -12.84
N ASP A 39 21.44 12.48 -12.28
CA ASP A 39 21.27 13.03 -10.94
C ASP A 39 19.99 12.53 -10.24
N TRP A 40 19.77 13.03 -9.02
CA TRP A 40 18.63 12.67 -8.21
C TRP A 40 17.28 13.17 -8.74
N GLU A 41 17.24 14.29 -9.46
CA GLU A 41 16.00 14.83 -10.02
C GLU A 41 15.51 13.98 -11.19
N GLU A 42 16.41 13.59 -12.10
CA GLU A 42 16.08 12.66 -13.18
C GLU A 42 15.57 11.32 -12.62
N LEU A 43 16.22 10.79 -11.58
CA LEU A 43 15.78 9.54 -10.96
C LEU A 43 14.40 9.68 -10.28
N LYS A 44 14.08 10.84 -9.71
CA LYS A 44 12.73 11.13 -9.18
C LYS A 44 11.68 11.13 -10.31
N GLN A 45 11.98 11.72 -11.46
CA GLN A 45 11.08 11.73 -12.62
C GLN A 45 10.86 10.30 -13.16
N LEU A 46 11.93 9.52 -13.30
CA LEU A 46 11.86 8.11 -13.71
C LEU A 46 11.01 7.27 -12.75
N ARG A 47 11.10 7.54 -11.44
CA ARG A 47 10.26 6.90 -10.42
C ARG A 47 8.80 7.34 -10.52
N ALA A 48 8.53 8.61 -10.82
CA ALA A 48 7.16 9.12 -10.97
C ALA A 48 6.42 8.42 -12.12
N GLY A 49 7.09 8.21 -13.26
CA GLY A 49 6.54 7.44 -14.40
C GLY A 49 6.40 5.94 -14.16
N ALA A 50 6.84 5.39 -13.02
CA ALA A 50 6.68 3.97 -12.72
C ALA A 50 5.20 3.54 -12.62
N ARG A 51 4.30 4.48 -12.28
CA ARG A 51 2.87 4.19 -12.15
C ARG A 51 2.22 3.76 -13.46
N GLU A 52 2.49 4.49 -14.53
CA GLU A 52 1.98 4.23 -15.89
C GLU A 52 2.42 2.86 -16.42
N ARG A 53 3.56 2.35 -15.95
CA ARG A 53 4.10 1.04 -16.31
C ARG A 53 3.65 -0.10 -15.39
N GLY A 54 2.78 0.17 -14.41
CA GLY A 54 2.37 -0.83 -13.41
C GLY A 54 3.48 -1.24 -12.43
N ILE A 55 4.56 -0.48 -12.33
CA ILE A 55 5.73 -0.78 -11.49
C ILE A 55 5.59 -0.08 -10.12
N GLU A 56 5.89 -0.78 -9.02
CA GLU A 56 5.77 -0.25 -7.65
C GLU A 56 6.78 0.87 -7.31
N GLY A 57 7.92 0.92 -8.01
CA GLY A 57 8.98 1.91 -7.81
C GLY A 57 10.34 1.41 -8.31
N ILE A 58 11.42 1.94 -7.73
CA ILE A 58 12.79 1.66 -8.14
C ILE A 58 13.54 0.92 -7.02
N MET A 59 14.38 -0.05 -7.39
CA MET A 59 15.33 -0.66 -6.47
C MET A 59 16.66 0.09 -6.54
N LEU A 60 17.09 0.70 -5.42
CA LEU A 60 18.43 1.25 -5.28
C LEU A 60 19.32 0.19 -4.65
N LYS A 61 20.45 -0.12 -5.28
CA LYS A 61 21.37 -1.14 -4.78
C LYS A 61 22.80 -0.60 -4.84
N LEU A 62 23.54 -0.73 -3.75
CA LEU A 62 24.94 -0.34 -3.71
C LEU A 62 25.75 -1.23 -4.66
N ALA A 63 26.34 -0.63 -5.69
CA ALA A 63 27.04 -1.36 -6.76
C ALA A 63 28.19 -2.24 -6.25
N ASP A 64 28.81 -1.80 -5.15
CA ASP A 64 29.93 -2.48 -4.51
C ASP A 64 29.57 -3.46 -3.40
N SER A 65 28.27 -3.62 -3.11
CA SER A 65 27.86 -4.54 -2.07
C SER A 65 27.94 -6.01 -2.52
N PRO A 66 28.40 -6.92 -1.65
CA PRO A 66 28.20 -8.34 -1.84
C PRO A 66 26.71 -8.68 -1.72
N TYR A 67 26.33 -9.90 -2.12
CA TYR A 67 25.03 -10.45 -1.77
C TYR A 67 25.05 -10.97 -0.34
N LEU A 68 24.20 -10.39 0.51
CA LEU A 68 24.05 -10.78 1.89
C LEU A 68 22.70 -11.50 2.08
N ALA A 69 22.74 -12.73 2.58
CA ALA A 69 21.53 -13.48 2.89
C ALA A 69 20.77 -12.86 4.08
N GLY A 70 19.44 -13.02 4.10
CA GLY A 70 18.58 -12.48 5.15
C GLY A 70 18.01 -11.10 4.82
N ARG A 71 17.91 -10.24 5.85
CA ARG A 71 17.32 -8.88 5.73
C ARG A 71 18.30 -7.80 6.25
N PRO A 72 19.51 -7.72 5.68
CA PRO A 72 20.49 -6.70 6.07
C PRO A 72 19.97 -5.30 5.71
N LYS A 73 20.21 -4.33 6.60
CA LYS A 73 19.93 -2.92 6.33
C LYS A 73 21.11 -2.33 5.53
N GLY A 74 20.83 -1.51 4.52
CA GLY A 74 21.84 -0.68 3.87
C GLY A 74 22.11 -1.00 2.39
N PRO A 75 22.47 -2.25 2.01
CA PRO A 75 22.86 -2.52 0.63
C PRO A 75 21.78 -2.18 -0.39
N TRP A 76 20.52 -2.54 -0.09
CA TRP A 76 19.40 -2.41 -1.01
C TRP A 76 18.25 -1.62 -0.38
N PHE A 77 17.71 -0.66 -1.13
CA PHE A 77 16.53 0.12 -0.77
C PHE A 77 15.44 -0.04 -1.81
N LYS A 78 14.21 -0.16 -1.33
CA LYS A 78 12.99 -0.15 -2.16
C LYS A 78 12.47 1.28 -2.18
N TRP A 79 12.75 2.02 -3.25
CA TRP A 79 12.22 3.38 -3.40
C TRP A 79 10.87 3.34 -4.12
N LYS A 80 9.83 3.05 -3.34
CA LYS A 80 8.45 2.95 -3.83
C LYS A 80 7.93 4.31 -4.30
N ARG A 81 7.00 4.31 -5.26
CA ARG A 81 6.20 5.49 -5.63
C ARG A 81 5.35 5.98 -4.45
N GLY A 82 4.92 7.23 -4.48
CA GLY A 82 3.99 7.77 -3.47
C GLY A 82 2.67 6.99 -3.46
N ALA A 83 2.11 6.74 -2.28
CA ALA A 83 0.79 6.11 -2.19
C ALA A 83 -0.28 7.04 -2.78
N LEU A 84 -1.34 6.47 -3.35
CA LEU A 84 -2.58 7.21 -3.56
C LEU A 84 -3.26 7.38 -2.21
N THR A 85 -4.00 8.48 -2.04
CA THR A 85 -4.82 8.71 -0.86
C THR A 85 -6.26 9.01 -1.26
N ILE A 86 -7.19 8.64 -0.39
CA ILE A 86 -8.61 8.97 -0.52
C ILE A 86 -9.22 9.12 0.88
N ASP A 87 -10.04 10.15 1.08
CA ASP A 87 -10.79 10.34 2.32
C ASP A 87 -12.05 9.47 2.28
N THR A 88 -12.18 8.57 3.24
CA THR A 88 -13.29 7.61 3.34
C THR A 88 -13.99 7.71 4.67
N VAL A 89 -15.23 7.24 4.76
CA VAL A 89 -15.99 7.21 6.02
C VAL A 89 -15.84 5.86 6.70
N LEU A 90 -15.54 5.85 8.00
CA LEU A 90 -15.56 4.63 8.81
C LEU A 90 -16.99 4.08 8.90
N MET A 91 -17.19 2.81 8.52
CA MET A 91 -18.50 2.16 8.52
C MET A 91 -18.61 1.05 9.57
N TYR A 92 -17.57 0.20 9.65
CA TYR A 92 -17.54 -0.92 10.57
C TYR A 92 -16.18 -1.04 11.24
N ALA A 93 -16.17 -1.53 12.46
CA ALA A 93 -14.95 -1.82 13.20
C ALA A 93 -15.05 -3.21 13.83
N GLN A 94 -14.00 -4.02 13.68
CA GLN A 94 -13.92 -5.37 14.22
C GLN A 94 -12.78 -5.46 15.24
N ARG A 95 -12.97 -6.30 16.26
CA ARG A 95 -11.91 -6.59 17.24
C ARG A 95 -10.68 -7.18 16.55
N GLY A 96 -9.51 -6.68 16.93
CA GLY A 96 -8.24 -7.20 16.47
C GLY A 96 -7.94 -8.60 17.02
N ASN A 97 -6.77 -9.12 16.64
CA ASN A 97 -6.27 -10.40 17.12
C ASN A 97 -4.98 -10.22 17.94
N GLY A 98 -4.62 -11.24 18.74
CA GLY A 98 -3.38 -11.26 19.51
C GLY A 98 -3.26 -10.06 20.47
N LYS A 99 -2.18 -9.29 20.34
CA LYS A 99 -1.90 -8.11 21.18
C LYS A 99 -2.97 -7.00 21.07
N ARG A 100 -3.79 -7.00 20.03
CA ARG A 100 -4.87 -6.02 19.79
C ARG A 100 -6.27 -6.58 20.05
N SER A 101 -6.41 -7.74 20.69
CA SER A 101 -7.70 -8.42 20.92
C SER A 101 -8.73 -7.59 21.70
N SER A 102 -8.26 -6.70 22.58
CA SER A 102 -9.12 -5.81 23.37
C SER A 102 -9.60 -4.55 22.62
N PHE A 103 -9.01 -4.27 21.45
CA PHE A 103 -9.28 -3.06 20.67
C PHE A 103 -10.05 -3.38 19.38
N TYR A 104 -10.90 -2.46 18.94
CA TYR A 104 -11.33 -2.43 17.55
C TYR A 104 -10.20 -1.86 16.70
N SER A 105 -9.55 -2.72 15.90
CA SER A 105 -8.38 -2.34 15.08
C SER A 105 -8.53 -2.64 13.59
N ASP A 106 -9.65 -3.26 13.21
CA ASP A 106 -9.93 -3.71 11.86
C ASP A 106 -11.09 -2.89 11.31
N TYR A 107 -10.79 -1.90 10.47
CA TYR A 107 -11.75 -0.89 10.05
C TYR A 107 -12.20 -1.14 8.62
N THR A 108 -13.52 -1.26 8.41
CA THR A 108 -14.13 -1.21 7.09
C THR A 108 -14.59 0.21 6.82
N PHE A 109 -14.16 0.74 5.68
CA PHE A 109 -14.45 2.11 5.28
C PHE A 109 -15.14 2.15 3.92
N GLY A 110 -15.90 3.21 3.71
CA GLY A 110 -16.73 3.40 2.53
C GLY A 110 -16.53 4.76 1.88
N ALA A 111 -16.94 4.84 0.62
CA ALA A 111 -17.02 6.07 -0.14
C ALA A 111 -18.48 6.35 -0.52
N TRP A 112 -18.81 7.61 -0.80
CA TRP A 112 -20.17 8.00 -1.18
C TRP A 112 -20.51 7.56 -2.60
N ALA A 113 -21.60 6.81 -2.76
CA ALA A 113 -22.21 6.47 -4.05
C ALA A 113 -23.61 7.11 -4.10
N GLY A 114 -23.67 8.37 -4.53
CA GLY A 114 -24.86 9.19 -4.34
C GLY A 114 -25.06 9.50 -2.86
N ASP A 115 -26.23 9.17 -2.33
CA ASP A 115 -26.64 9.35 -0.93
C ASP A 115 -26.26 8.17 -0.01
N LYS A 116 -25.66 7.11 -0.56
CA LYS A 116 -25.34 5.88 0.17
C LYS A 116 -23.84 5.70 0.34
N LEU A 117 -23.42 5.30 1.54
CA LEU A 117 -22.06 4.80 1.78
C LEU A 117 -21.95 3.34 1.35
N VAL A 118 -20.95 3.04 0.52
CA VAL A 118 -20.65 1.68 0.09
C VAL A 118 -19.24 1.28 0.51
N PRO A 119 -19.02 0.06 1.05
CA PRO A 119 -17.69 -0.39 1.45
C PRO A 119 -16.73 -0.45 0.26
N VAL A 120 -15.53 0.12 0.42
CA VAL A 120 -14.49 0.13 -0.63
C VAL A 120 -13.19 -0.54 -0.18
N GLY A 121 -13.04 -0.83 1.11
CA GLY A 121 -11.87 -1.54 1.62
C GLY A 121 -11.90 -1.79 3.12
N LYS A 122 -10.81 -2.39 3.60
CA LYS A 122 -10.53 -2.59 5.02
C LYS A 122 -9.08 -2.22 5.34
N ALA A 123 -8.85 -1.58 6.47
CA ALA A 123 -7.52 -1.22 6.95
C ALA A 123 -7.31 -1.71 8.38
N TYR A 124 -6.09 -2.16 8.65
CA TYR A 124 -5.70 -2.84 9.90
C TYR A 124 -4.47 -2.18 10.56
N SER A 125 -3.93 -1.15 9.92
CA SER A 125 -2.65 -0.53 10.24
C SER A 125 -2.63 0.93 9.79
N GLY A 126 -1.53 1.62 10.12
CA GLY A 126 -1.32 3.01 9.73
C GLY A 126 -1.74 4.04 10.77
N PHE A 127 -1.77 3.63 12.04
CA PHE A 127 -2.05 4.46 13.20
C PHE A 127 -1.14 4.03 14.35
N THR A 128 -0.80 4.98 15.20
CA THR A 128 -0.05 4.80 16.45
C THR A 128 -0.91 4.12 17.52
N ASP A 129 -0.28 3.67 18.62
CA ASP A 129 -1.02 3.10 19.74
C ASP A 129 -1.92 4.14 20.45
N GLU A 130 -1.55 5.41 20.42
CA GLU A 130 -2.39 6.51 20.93
C GLU A 130 -3.63 6.69 20.05
N GLU A 131 -3.44 6.76 18.73
CA GLU A 131 -4.54 6.84 17.77
C GLU A 131 -5.46 5.62 17.86
N LEU A 132 -4.91 4.42 18.05
CA LEU A 132 -5.71 3.21 18.25
C LEU A 132 -6.64 3.33 19.47
N ARG A 133 -6.15 3.87 20.60
CA ARG A 133 -6.99 4.10 21.79
C ARG A 133 -8.11 5.11 21.52
N ARG A 134 -7.81 6.18 20.78
CA ARG A 134 -8.81 7.19 20.39
C ARG A 134 -9.86 6.62 19.45
N LEU A 135 -9.44 5.85 18.45
CA LEU A 135 -10.35 5.15 17.53
C LEU A 135 -11.24 4.15 18.27
N ASP A 136 -10.67 3.36 19.18
CA ASP A 136 -11.44 2.39 19.97
C ASP A 136 -12.50 3.07 20.83
N LYS A 137 -12.16 4.18 21.50
CA LYS A 137 -13.13 4.99 22.24
C LYS A 137 -14.22 5.52 21.32
N TRP A 138 -13.85 6.15 20.20
CA TRP A 138 -14.81 6.70 19.25
C TRP A 138 -15.77 5.62 18.72
N VAL A 139 -15.26 4.44 18.35
CA VAL A 139 -16.08 3.31 17.89
C VAL A 139 -17.08 2.87 18.95
N ARG A 140 -16.68 2.78 20.22
CA ARG A 140 -17.57 2.41 21.32
C ARG A 140 -18.69 3.43 21.52
N ASP A 141 -18.33 4.70 21.48
CA ASP A 141 -19.25 5.81 21.71
C ASP A 141 -20.25 6.00 20.53
N ASN A 142 -19.89 5.55 19.33
CA ASN A 142 -20.68 5.75 18.10
C ASN A 142 -21.24 4.45 17.50
N THR A 143 -21.21 3.34 18.23
CA THR A 143 -21.78 2.07 17.78
C THR A 143 -23.30 2.18 17.68
N VAL A 144 -23.85 1.87 16.51
CA VAL A 144 -25.31 1.80 16.27
C VAL A 144 -25.83 0.36 16.23
N ASN A 145 -25.05 -0.59 15.68
CA ASN A 145 -25.41 -2.00 15.65
C ASN A 145 -24.22 -2.91 16.02
N ARG A 146 -24.54 -4.13 16.46
CA ARG A 146 -23.56 -5.13 16.93
C ARG A 146 -23.76 -6.46 16.22
N TYR A 147 -22.70 -6.98 15.60
CA TYR A 147 -22.70 -8.27 14.90
C TYR A 147 -21.52 -9.13 15.39
N GLY A 148 -21.72 -9.86 16.49
CA GLY A 148 -20.64 -10.60 17.14
C GLY A 148 -19.44 -9.69 17.50
N PRO A 149 -18.24 -9.91 16.93
CA PRO A 149 -17.06 -9.07 17.17
C PRO A 149 -17.05 -7.76 16.37
N VAL A 150 -18.01 -7.56 15.46
CA VAL A 150 -18.11 -6.39 14.57
C VAL A 150 -19.07 -5.36 15.16
N ARG A 151 -18.72 -4.09 15.02
CA ARG A 151 -19.53 -2.92 15.35
C ARG A 151 -19.80 -2.15 14.08
N GLU A 152 -21.07 -1.85 13.85
CA GLU A 152 -21.46 -0.81 12.89
C GLU A 152 -21.52 0.52 13.64
N VAL A 153 -20.99 1.56 13.02
CA VAL A 153 -20.95 2.90 13.60
C VAL A 153 -21.80 3.86 12.77
N ALA A 154 -22.36 4.88 13.43
CA ALA A 154 -22.97 5.98 12.69
C ALA A 154 -21.92 6.66 11.80
N PRO A 155 -22.26 7.09 10.57
CA PRO A 155 -21.37 7.91 9.75
C PRO A 155 -20.95 9.16 10.53
N GLY A 156 -19.63 9.35 10.70
CA GLY A 156 -19.13 10.43 11.55
C GLY A 156 -17.63 10.66 11.47
N LEU A 157 -16.84 9.59 11.32
CA LEU A 157 -15.38 9.69 11.28
C LEU A 157 -14.82 9.47 9.87
N VAL A 158 -13.96 10.39 9.44
CA VAL A 158 -13.23 10.28 8.17
C VAL A 158 -11.84 9.70 8.40
N LEU A 159 -11.48 8.72 7.58
CA LEU A 159 -10.15 8.12 7.49
C LEU A 159 -9.55 8.44 6.13
N GLU A 160 -8.42 9.14 6.12
CA GLU A 160 -7.60 9.26 4.92
C GLU A 160 -6.87 7.93 4.72
N ILE A 161 -7.17 7.22 3.65
CA ILE A 161 -6.65 5.89 3.36
C ILE A 161 -5.57 5.99 2.30
N ALA A 162 -4.35 5.55 2.63
CA ALA A 162 -3.29 5.34 1.66
C ALA A 162 -3.37 3.94 1.05
N PHE A 163 -3.21 3.85 -0.27
CA PHE A 163 -3.24 2.59 -1.01
C PHE A 163 -2.30 2.61 -2.21
N ASP A 164 -2.03 1.44 -2.80
CA ASP A 164 -1.14 1.32 -3.96
C ASP A 164 -1.88 1.49 -5.29
N SER A 165 -3.01 0.80 -5.44
CA SER A 165 -3.80 0.72 -6.66
C SER A 165 -5.24 0.30 -6.36
N VAL A 166 -6.16 0.56 -7.28
CA VAL A 166 -7.57 0.15 -7.20
C VAL A 166 -8.01 -0.45 -8.54
N HIS A 167 -8.67 -1.60 -8.48
CA HIS A 167 -9.06 -2.39 -9.66
C HIS A 167 -10.55 -2.70 -9.68
N ARG A 168 -11.09 -3.07 -10.85
CA ARG A 168 -12.49 -3.54 -10.98
C ARG A 168 -12.68 -4.83 -10.20
N SER A 169 -13.83 -4.98 -9.55
CA SER A 169 -14.17 -6.19 -8.82
C SER A 169 -15.66 -6.52 -8.97
N SER A 170 -15.96 -7.73 -9.42
CA SER A 170 -17.33 -8.28 -9.44
C SER A 170 -17.79 -8.78 -8.07
N ARG A 171 -16.87 -8.97 -7.12
CA ARG A 171 -17.15 -9.51 -5.78
C ARG A 171 -17.66 -8.46 -4.79
N HIS A 172 -17.26 -7.20 -4.96
CA HIS A 172 -17.57 -6.13 -4.02
C HIS A 172 -18.72 -5.27 -4.55
N LYS A 173 -19.67 -4.90 -3.69
CA LYS A 173 -20.84 -4.07 -4.07
C LYS A 173 -20.46 -2.71 -4.66
N SER A 174 -19.32 -2.16 -4.27
CA SER A 174 -18.76 -0.92 -4.81
C SER A 174 -18.18 -1.07 -6.23
N GLY A 175 -18.03 -2.31 -6.72
CA GLY A 175 -17.42 -2.59 -8.02
C GLY A 175 -15.90 -2.45 -8.05
N VAL A 176 -15.25 -2.25 -6.89
CA VAL A 176 -13.82 -1.98 -6.78
C VAL A 176 -13.13 -2.85 -5.72
N ALA A 177 -11.82 -3.07 -5.88
CA ALA A 177 -10.95 -3.68 -4.88
C ALA A 177 -9.66 -2.88 -4.74
N MET A 178 -9.38 -2.41 -3.52
CA MET A 178 -8.20 -1.61 -3.19
C MET A 178 -7.02 -2.50 -2.76
N ARG A 179 -5.81 -2.22 -3.25
CA ARG A 179 -4.59 -2.95 -2.87
C ARG A 179 -3.81 -2.22 -1.78
N PHE A 180 -3.46 -2.97 -0.74
CA PHE A 180 -2.71 -2.51 0.43
C PHE A 180 -3.25 -1.23 1.10
N PRO A 181 -4.57 -1.11 1.32
CA PRO A 181 -5.13 -0.03 2.12
C PRO A 181 -4.54 0.00 3.52
N ARG A 182 -4.19 1.19 3.98
CA ARG A 182 -3.84 1.49 5.37
C ARG A 182 -4.31 2.89 5.72
N VAL A 183 -4.57 3.14 6.99
CA VAL A 183 -4.83 4.50 7.45
C VAL A 183 -3.57 5.32 7.20
N HIS A 184 -3.71 6.47 6.54
CA HIS A 184 -2.64 7.46 6.44
C HIS A 184 -2.77 8.47 7.56
N ARG A 185 -4.00 8.93 7.80
CA ARG A 185 -4.34 9.92 8.81
C ARG A 185 -5.80 9.77 9.21
N ILE A 186 -6.10 10.04 10.48
CA ILE A 186 -7.47 10.13 10.96
C ILE A 186 -7.90 11.60 10.88
N ARG A 187 -8.95 11.88 10.10
CA ARG A 187 -9.38 13.25 9.76
C ARG A 187 -10.43 13.72 10.75
N TRP A 188 -10.01 13.96 11.99
CA TRP A 188 -10.85 14.54 13.05
C TRP A 188 -11.38 15.93 12.68
N ASP A 189 -10.67 16.61 11.78
CA ASP A 189 -10.98 17.93 11.23
C ASP A 189 -12.06 17.93 10.15
N LYS A 190 -12.37 16.78 9.54
CA LYS A 190 -13.18 16.70 8.32
C LYS A 190 -14.57 16.10 8.58
N PRO A 191 -15.65 16.82 8.25
CA PRO A 191 -17.00 16.25 8.30
C PRO A 191 -17.15 15.08 7.33
N TYR A 192 -17.84 14.02 7.76
CA TYR A 192 -18.00 12.79 6.95
C TYR A 192 -18.72 12.99 5.62
N ARG A 193 -19.55 14.04 5.48
CA ARG A 193 -20.22 14.39 4.22
C ARG A 193 -19.26 14.91 3.15
N GLU A 194 -18.08 15.38 3.55
CA GLU A 194 -17.05 15.88 2.65
C GLU A 194 -16.04 14.79 2.25
N ALA A 195 -16.21 13.56 2.74
CA ALA A 195 -15.40 12.43 2.30
C ALA A 195 -15.58 12.19 0.80
N ASP A 196 -14.59 11.56 0.17
CA ASP A 196 -14.58 11.36 -1.27
C ASP A 196 -15.66 10.37 -1.73
N THR A 197 -15.96 10.45 -3.02
CA THR A 197 -16.99 9.64 -3.65
C THR A 197 -16.41 8.37 -4.28
N LEU A 198 -17.28 7.38 -4.52
CA LEU A 198 -16.94 6.21 -5.31
C LEU A 198 -16.54 6.60 -6.74
N ALA A 199 -17.07 7.69 -7.30
CA ALA A 199 -16.69 8.19 -8.62
C ALA A 199 -15.22 8.63 -8.62
N THR A 200 -14.81 9.42 -7.62
CA THR A 200 -13.42 9.82 -7.39
C THR A 200 -12.49 8.62 -7.29
N LEU A 201 -12.90 7.58 -6.54
CA LEU A 201 -12.11 6.35 -6.45
C LEU A 201 -12.01 5.60 -7.80
N LYS A 202 -13.06 5.65 -8.63
CA LYS A 202 -13.07 5.01 -9.95
C LYS A 202 -12.18 5.71 -10.97
N GLU A 203 -12.02 7.04 -10.84
CA GLU A 203 -11.08 7.81 -11.67
C GLU A 203 -9.61 7.46 -11.36
N MET A 204 -9.33 6.96 -10.16
CA MET A 204 -7.99 6.51 -9.76
C MET A 204 -7.66 5.07 -10.20
N MET A 205 -8.57 4.41 -10.92
CA MET A 205 -8.39 3.02 -11.35
C MET A 205 -7.30 2.88 -12.41
N THR A 206 -6.51 1.82 -12.26
CA THR A 206 -5.48 1.38 -13.21
C THR A 206 -5.72 -0.06 -13.61
#